data_AF-A0A453J015-F1
#
_entry.id   AF-A0A453J015-F1
#
_cell.length_a   1.000
_cell.length_b   1.000
_cell.length_c   1.000
_cell.angle_alpha   90.00
_cell.angle_beta   90.00
_cell.angle_gamma   90.00
#
_symmetry.space_group_name_H-M   'P 1'
#
loop_
_entity.id
_entity.type
_entity.pdbx_description
1 polymer ?
#
loop_
_entity_poly.entity_id
_entity_poly.type
_entity_poly.pdbx_seq_one_letter_code
_entity_poly.pdbx_strand_id
1 'polypeptide(L)'
;AVDPILISLLVRLRNLQISMNTKMRSNAFAAYGALSAYGAGSQHHAFLEQIHATLPRLILHLHDNDLSVRLACRNTFQLLAPLMEVDGLSSLLNKQYFTSDRRSDYEDFIRDLTRQLCRLSPVRVDSYLESAIQAFDAPWPVIQANAVCLVSCMLSFLDDQRFLAPYFSQVSTLYFGTLVIINTSRGAANSL
;
A
#
# COMPACT_ATOMS: atom_id res chain seq x y z
N ALA A 1 13.52 30.51 -1.91
CA ALA A 1 12.21 29.97 -1.52
C ALA A 1 12.48 28.85 -0.53
N VAL A 2 11.90 28.92 0.68
CA VAL A 2 11.88 27.76 1.58
C VAL A 2 11.01 26.73 0.84
N ASP A 3 11.55 25.55 0.51
CA ASP A 3 10.70 24.42 0.12
C ASP A 3 9.50 24.40 1.05
N PRO A 4 8.24 24.22 0.59
CA PRO A 4 7.10 24.30 1.49
C PRO A 4 7.35 23.30 2.62
N ILE A 5 7.55 23.80 3.85
CA ILE A 5 8.06 23.03 5.00
C ILE A 5 7.27 21.72 5.15
N LEU A 6 5.97 21.78 4.84
CA LEU A 6 5.06 20.64 4.76
C LEU A 6 5.57 19.50 3.86
N ILE A 7 5.97 19.77 2.61
CA ILE A 7 6.45 18.75 1.68
C ILE A 7 7.75 18.12 2.17
N SER A 8 8.67 18.95 2.69
CA SER A 8 9.92 18.46 3.29
C SER A 8 9.66 17.51 4.46
N LEU A 9 8.67 17.82 5.31
CA LEU A 9 8.25 16.96 6.41
C LEU A 9 7.64 15.64 5.90
N LEU A 10 6.76 15.67 4.90
CA LEU A 10 6.15 14.47 4.32
C LEU A 10 7.22 13.52 3.76
N VAL A 11 8.19 14.05 3.02
CA VAL A 11 9.32 13.26 2.48
C VAL A 11 10.12 12.60 3.61
N ARG A 12 10.43 13.34 4.69
CA ARG A 12 11.14 12.77 5.84
C ARG A 12 10.33 11.69 6.55
N LEU A 13 9.03 11.90 6.72
CA LEU A 13 8.13 10.92 7.33
C LEU A 13 8.04 9.63 6.50
N ARG A 14 7.99 9.74 5.17
CA ARG A 14 8.05 8.57 4.27
C ARG A 14 9.28 7.71 4.52
N ASN A 15 10.44 8.31 4.75
CA ASN A 15 11.65 7.54 5.06
C ASN A 15 11.56 6.81 6.42
N LEU A 16 10.82 7.36 7.39
CA LEU A 16 10.62 6.73 8.69
C LEU A 16 9.57 5.61 8.66
N GLN A 17 8.67 5.60 7.67
CA GLN A 17 7.69 4.53 7.46
C GLN A 17 8.32 3.19 7.05
N ILE A 18 9.61 3.15 6.71
CA ILE A 18 10.36 1.90 6.45
C ILE A 18 11.33 1.56 7.59
N SER A 19 11.20 2.22 8.75
CA SER A 19 12.02 1.87 9.91
C SER A 19 11.68 0.48 10.43
N MET A 20 12.72 -0.30 10.77
CA MET A 20 12.58 -1.56 11.50
C MET A 20 12.02 -1.34 12.92
N ASN A 21 12.15 -0.13 13.47
CA ASN A 21 11.50 0.23 14.71
C ASN A 21 10.01 0.51 14.48
N THR A 22 9.18 -0.42 14.93
CA THR A 22 7.72 -0.36 14.79
C THR A 22 7.10 0.92 15.35
N LYS A 23 7.58 1.43 16.50
CA LYS A 23 7.08 2.68 17.08
C LYS A 23 7.41 3.89 16.21
N MET A 24 8.60 3.92 15.61
CA MET A 24 8.95 4.97 14.64
C MET A 24 8.07 4.86 13.39
N ARG A 25 7.86 3.65 12.87
CA ARG A 25 7.04 3.40 11.69
C ARG A 25 5.58 3.82 11.92
N SER A 26 4.96 3.39 13.02
CA SER A 26 3.57 3.77 13.35
C SER A 26 3.41 5.27 13.59
N ASN A 27 4.33 5.90 14.34
CA ASN A 27 4.32 7.35 14.53
C ASN A 27 4.52 8.11 13.22
N ALA A 28 5.33 7.58 12.29
CA ALA A 28 5.55 8.21 10.99
C ALA A 28 4.28 8.19 10.13
N PHE A 29 3.52 7.08 10.11
CA PHE A 29 2.21 7.06 9.46
C PHE A 29 1.25 8.03 10.13
N ALA A 30 1.08 7.97 11.45
CA ALA A 30 0.15 8.84 12.18
C ALA A 30 0.45 10.34 11.97
N ALA A 31 1.73 10.73 12.03
CA ALA A 31 2.15 12.10 11.77
C ALA A 31 1.89 12.51 10.31
N TYR A 32 2.09 11.61 9.35
CA TYR A 32 1.78 11.86 7.95
C TYR A 32 0.28 12.15 7.76
N GLY A 33 -0.59 11.34 8.39
CA GLY A 33 -2.02 11.57 8.40
C GLY A 33 -2.42 12.88 9.07
N ALA A 34 -1.82 13.22 10.22
CA ALA A 34 -2.09 14.47 10.92
C ALA A 34 -1.75 15.72 10.09
N LEU A 35 -0.77 15.62 9.18
CA LEU A 35 -0.41 16.72 8.28
C LEU A 35 -1.47 16.97 7.19
N SER A 36 -2.48 16.12 7.02
CA SER A 36 -3.60 16.35 6.08
C SER A 36 -4.38 17.62 6.39
N ALA A 37 -4.39 18.06 7.66
CA ALA A 37 -4.99 19.33 8.10
C ALA A 37 -4.37 20.56 7.41
N TYR A 38 -3.14 20.42 6.89
CA TYR A 38 -2.41 21.47 6.17
C TYR A 38 -2.35 21.22 4.66
N GLY A 39 -2.99 20.15 4.18
CA GLY A 39 -3.00 19.76 2.77
C GLY A 39 -3.90 20.63 1.90
N ALA A 40 -4.72 21.52 2.46
CA ALA A 40 -5.61 22.40 1.69
C ALA A 40 -4.90 23.68 1.19
N GLY A 41 -5.49 24.34 0.19
CA GLY A 41 -5.04 25.64 -0.29
C GLY A 41 -3.89 25.57 -1.30
N SER A 42 -2.96 26.52 -1.25
CA SER A 42 -1.93 26.70 -2.30
C SER A 42 -0.96 25.52 -2.45
N GLN A 43 -0.86 24.65 -1.45
CA GLN A 43 0.00 23.47 -1.47
C GLN A 43 -0.74 22.17 -1.80
N HIS A 44 -2.04 22.24 -2.11
CA HIS A 44 -2.89 21.07 -2.30
C HIS A 44 -2.35 20.10 -3.34
N HIS A 45 -1.97 20.61 -4.52
CA HIS A 45 -1.44 19.77 -5.58
C HIS A 45 -0.15 19.05 -5.17
N ALA A 46 0.81 19.77 -4.58
CA ALA A 46 2.07 19.18 -4.11
C ALA A 46 1.84 18.17 -2.97
N PHE A 47 0.88 18.42 -2.08
CA PHE A 47 0.49 17.50 -1.03
C PHE A 47 -0.13 16.22 -1.61
N LEU A 48 -1.04 16.36 -2.59
CA LEU A 48 -1.67 15.26 -3.28
C LEU A 48 -0.65 14.35 -3.99
N GLU A 49 0.38 14.92 -4.62
CA GLU A 49 1.50 14.14 -5.15
C GLU A 49 2.20 13.31 -4.07
N GLN A 50 2.40 13.86 -2.88
CA GLN A 50 2.98 13.09 -1.77
C GLN A 50 2.05 11.98 -1.31
N ILE A 51 0.73 12.21 -1.25
CA ILE A 51 -0.26 11.17 -0.91
C ILE A 51 -0.11 10.00 -1.89
N HIS A 52 -0.17 10.27 -3.19
CA HIS A 52 -0.05 9.23 -4.22
C HIS A 52 1.29 8.49 -4.14
N ALA A 53 2.39 9.20 -3.89
CA ALA A 53 3.71 8.61 -3.73
C ALA A 53 3.89 7.76 -2.45
N THR A 54 2.94 7.84 -1.51
CA THR A 54 2.93 7.08 -0.25
C THR A 54 1.84 6.01 -0.22
N LEU A 55 0.82 6.16 -1.07
CA LEU A 55 -0.40 5.38 -1.05
C LEU A 55 -0.15 3.86 -1.14
N PRO A 56 0.68 3.33 -2.07
CA PRO A 56 0.96 1.90 -2.10
C PRO A 56 1.48 1.40 -0.76
N ARG A 57 2.50 2.05 -0.19
CA ARG A 57 3.05 1.68 1.12
C ARG A 57 2.01 1.73 2.24
N LEU A 58 1.17 2.76 2.26
CA LEU A 58 0.08 2.88 3.23
C LEU A 58 -0.88 1.69 3.14
N ILE A 59 -1.30 1.33 1.92
CA ILE A 59 -2.17 0.18 1.63
C ILE A 59 -1.53 -1.12 2.15
N LEU A 60 -0.24 -1.33 1.86
CA LEU A 60 0.49 -2.53 2.30
C LEU A 60 0.56 -2.67 3.82
N HIS A 61 0.47 -1.58 4.58
CA HIS A 61 0.54 -1.61 6.04
C HIS A 61 -0.84 -1.59 6.73
N LEU A 62 -1.94 -1.57 5.98
CA LEU A 62 -3.29 -1.75 6.54
C LEU A 62 -3.46 -3.14 7.19
N HIS A 63 -2.67 -4.12 6.75
CA HIS A 63 -2.56 -5.46 7.32
C HIS A 63 -1.09 -5.76 7.71
N ASP A 64 -0.53 -4.97 8.63
CA ASP A 64 0.75 -5.26 9.30
C ASP A 64 0.54 -6.23 10.48
N ASN A 65 1.56 -7.01 10.86
CA ASN A 65 1.55 -7.85 12.05
C ASN A 65 1.38 -7.02 13.33
N ASP A 66 1.96 -5.81 13.37
CA ASP A 66 1.85 -4.92 14.51
C ASP A 66 0.55 -4.10 14.48
N LEU A 67 -0.21 -4.20 15.57
CA LEU A 67 -1.49 -3.51 15.71
C LEU A 67 -1.35 -1.98 15.66
N SER A 68 -0.29 -1.40 16.24
CA SER A 68 -0.11 0.05 16.24
C SER A 68 0.13 0.59 14.83
N VAL A 69 0.84 -0.17 13.99
CA VAL A 69 1.05 0.20 12.59
C VAL A 69 -0.26 0.08 11.80
N ARG A 70 -1.05 -0.99 11.99
CA ARG A 70 -2.37 -1.13 11.35
C ARG A 70 -3.27 0.05 11.65
N LEU A 71 -3.43 0.39 12.92
CA LEU A 71 -4.29 1.49 13.36
C LEU A 71 -3.80 2.84 12.82
N ALA A 72 -2.49 3.09 12.87
CA ALA A 72 -1.91 4.30 12.30
C ALA A 72 -2.20 4.41 10.79
N CYS A 73 -2.07 3.31 10.04
CA CYS A 73 -2.34 3.31 8.60
C CYS A 73 -3.83 3.51 8.29
N ARG A 74 -4.73 2.84 9.01
CA ARG A 74 -6.18 3.00 8.82
C ARG A 74 -6.63 4.44 9.07
N ASN A 75 -6.23 5.00 10.21
CA ASN A 75 -6.53 6.39 10.56
C ASN A 75 -5.93 7.37 9.55
N THR A 76 -4.69 7.14 9.14
CA THR A 76 -4.03 7.96 8.11
C THR A 76 -4.79 7.91 6.79
N PHE A 77 -5.22 6.73 6.35
CA PHE A 77 -5.95 6.61 5.09
C PHE A 77 -7.29 7.34 5.15
N GLN A 78 -8.02 7.25 6.28
CA GLN A 78 -9.25 8.01 6.48
C GLN A 78 -9.04 9.53 6.42
N LEU A 79 -7.92 10.02 6.97
CA LEU A 79 -7.57 11.45 6.93
C LEU A 79 -7.15 11.94 5.54
N LEU A 80 -6.57 11.06 4.71
CA LEU A 80 -6.07 11.39 3.38
C LEU A 80 -7.14 11.22 2.29
N ALA A 81 -8.06 10.26 2.43
CA ALA A 81 -9.04 9.92 1.39
C ALA A 81 -9.87 11.11 0.88
N PRO A 82 -10.36 12.04 1.74
CA PRO A 82 -11.09 13.22 1.27
C PRO A 82 -10.25 14.17 0.39
N LEU A 83 -8.92 14.15 0.51
CA LEU A 83 -8.01 14.99 -0.28
C LEU A 83 -7.64 14.38 -1.62
N MET A 84 -7.90 13.08 -1.82
CA MET A 84 -7.46 12.37 -3.02
C MET A 84 -8.36 12.58 -4.23
N GLU A 85 -9.53 13.20 -4.05
CA GLU A 85 -10.51 13.45 -5.13
C GLU A 85 -10.90 12.17 -5.90
N VAL A 86 -10.81 11.01 -5.24
CA VAL A 86 -11.24 9.71 -5.80
C VAL A 86 -12.66 9.41 -5.32
N ASP A 87 -13.61 9.50 -6.26
CA ASP A 87 -15.02 9.24 -5.99
C ASP A 87 -15.26 7.86 -5.36
N GLY A 88 -16.05 7.85 -4.28
CA GLY A 88 -16.41 6.61 -3.59
C GLY A 88 -15.32 6.01 -2.69
N LEU A 89 -14.11 6.60 -2.62
CA LEU A 89 -13.04 6.13 -1.75
C LEU A 89 -13.44 6.24 -0.27
N SER A 90 -13.98 7.38 0.17
CA SER A 90 -14.44 7.55 1.56
C SER A 90 -15.55 6.56 1.93
N SER A 91 -16.44 6.22 0.99
CA SER A 91 -17.48 5.20 1.21
C SER A 91 -16.86 3.81 1.39
N LEU A 92 -15.82 3.49 0.62
CA LEU A 92 -15.08 2.24 0.74
C LEU A 92 -14.43 2.10 2.13
N LEU A 93 -13.83 3.18 2.64
CA LEU A 93 -13.19 3.21 3.97
C LEU A 93 -14.17 3.09 5.14
N ASN A 94 -15.47 3.32 4.92
CA ASN A 94 -16.51 3.18 5.93
C ASN A 94 -17.06 1.76 6.04
N LYS A 95 -16.70 0.85 5.14
CA LYS A 95 -17.16 -0.54 5.19
C LYS A 95 -16.48 -1.31 6.33
N GLN A 96 -17.21 -2.24 6.95
CA GLN A 96 -16.75 -2.98 8.12
C GLN A 96 -15.45 -3.78 7.87
N TYR A 97 -15.22 -4.27 6.66
CA TYR A 97 -13.99 -5.00 6.34
C TYR A 97 -12.72 -4.15 6.45
N PHE A 98 -12.83 -2.81 6.38
CA PHE A 98 -11.66 -1.93 6.42
C PHE A 98 -11.04 -1.87 7.83
N THR A 99 -11.87 -1.98 8.86
CA THR A 99 -11.45 -2.00 10.26
C THR A 99 -11.23 -3.41 10.80
N SER A 100 -11.48 -4.44 9.99
CA SER A 100 -11.31 -5.84 10.35
C SER A 100 -9.83 -6.25 10.33
N ASP A 101 -9.45 -7.14 11.25
CA ASP A 101 -8.10 -7.74 11.30
C ASP A 101 -8.02 -9.05 10.50
N ARG A 102 -9.13 -9.51 9.91
CA ARG A 102 -9.16 -10.75 9.12
C ARG A 102 -8.45 -10.56 7.79
N ARG A 103 -7.66 -11.57 7.40
CA ARG A 103 -6.94 -11.58 6.12
C ARG A 103 -7.88 -11.49 4.92
N SER A 104 -8.97 -12.26 4.93
CA SER A 104 -9.99 -12.25 3.89
C SER A 104 -10.60 -10.87 3.68
N ASP A 105 -10.87 -10.16 4.78
CA ASP A 105 -11.50 -8.85 4.75
C ASP A 105 -10.55 -7.78 4.17
N TYR A 106 -9.25 -7.89 4.47
CA TYR A 106 -8.21 -7.11 3.81
C TYR A 106 -8.15 -7.41 2.30
N GLU A 107 -8.15 -8.67 1.89
CA GLU A 107 -8.10 -9.05 0.47
C GLU A 107 -9.34 -8.55 -0.30
N ASP A 108 -10.52 -8.62 0.31
CA ASP A 108 -11.76 -8.06 -0.23
C ASP A 108 -11.69 -6.53 -0.35
N PHE A 109 -11.16 -5.85 0.68
CA PHE A 109 -10.90 -4.42 0.64
C PHE A 109 -9.96 -4.04 -0.50
N ILE A 110 -8.82 -4.73 -0.63
CA ILE A 110 -7.83 -4.46 -1.68
C ILE A 110 -8.46 -4.63 -3.06
N ARG A 111 -9.23 -5.68 -3.28
CA ARG A 111 -9.91 -5.93 -4.57
C ARG A 111 -10.90 -4.83 -4.94
N ASP A 112 -11.68 -4.32 -3.99
CA ASP A 112 -12.59 -3.20 -4.24
C ASP A 112 -11.83 -1.88 -4.43
N LEU A 113 -10.76 -1.65 -3.66
CA LEU A 113 -9.90 -0.47 -3.76
C LEU A 113 -9.19 -0.40 -5.11
N THR A 114 -8.54 -1.47 -5.54
CA THR A 114 -7.81 -1.50 -6.82
C THR A 114 -8.76 -1.30 -7.99
N ARG A 115 -9.97 -1.86 -7.93
CA ARG A 115 -11.02 -1.60 -8.93
C ARG A 115 -11.31 -0.10 -9.05
N GLN A 116 -11.44 0.61 -7.92
CA GLN A 116 -11.65 2.06 -7.92
C GLN A 116 -10.42 2.82 -8.45
N LEU A 117 -9.22 2.49 -7.97
CA LEU A 117 -7.99 3.18 -8.38
C LEU A 117 -7.68 3.00 -9.87
N CYS A 118 -7.84 1.79 -10.42
CA CYS A 118 -7.63 1.53 -11.85
C CYS A 118 -8.66 2.28 -12.72
N ARG A 119 -9.91 2.39 -12.25
CA ARG A 119 -10.98 3.08 -12.98
C ARG A 119 -10.87 4.60 -12.92
N LEU A 120 -10.60 5.14 -11.74
CA LEU A 120 -10.68 6.58 -11.45
C LEU A 120 -9.33 7.29 -11.53
N SER A 121 -8.22 6.54 -11.52
CA SER A 121 -6.87 7.10 -11.60
C SER A 121 -5.95 6.27 -12.52
N PRO A 122 -6.35 6.01 -13.78
CA PRO A 122 -5.58 5.16 -14.70
C PRO A 122 -4.14 5.67 -14.91
N VAL A 123 -3.95 7.00 -14.94
CA VAL A 123 -2.63 7.65 -15.10
C VAL A 123 -1.65 7.31 -13.95
N ARG A 124 -2.16 6.92 -12.78
CA ARG A 124 -1.34 6.58 -11.60
C ARG A 124 -1.02 5.10 -11.48
N VAL A 125 -1.72 4.24 -12.23
CA VAL A 125 -1.66 2.78 -12.06
C VAL A 125 -0.21 2.27 -12.16
N ASP A 126 0.54 2.71 -13.17
CA ASP A 126 1.93 2.27 -13.35
C ASP A 126 2.79 2.64 -12.13
N SER A 127 2.66 3.87 -11.60
CA SER A 127 3.41 4.30 -10.43
C SER A 127 3.05 3.52 -9.15
N TYR A 128 1.79 3.10 -9.02
CA TYR A 128 1.37 2.26 -7.89
C TYR A 128 1.88 0.84 -8.03
N LEU A 129 1.82 0.26 -9.24
CA LEU A 129 2.37 -1.06 -9.54
C LEU A 129 3.86 -1.11 -9.27
N GLU A 130 4.63 -0.17 -9.82
CA GLU A 130 6.07 -0.08 -9.61
C GLU A 130 6.41 -0.01 -8.11
N SER A 131 5.72 0.86 -7.36
CA SER A 131 5.96 1.00 -5.92
C SER A 131 5.57 -0.25 -5.13
N ALA A 132 4.49 -0.94 -5.52
CA ALA A 132 4.09 -2.18 -4.88
C ALA A 132 5.07 -3.32 -5.19
N ILE A 133 5.58 -3.41 -6.42
CA ILE A 133 6.56 -4.43 -6.80
C ILE A 133 7.89 -4.23 -6.07
N GLN A 134 8.35 -2.97 -5.90
CA GLN A 134 9.53 -2.68 -5.08
C GLN A 134 9.38 -3.19 -3.63
N ALA A 135 8.16 -3.32 -3.12
CA ALA A 135 7.91 -3.86 -1.79
C ALA A 135 8.02 -5.40 -1.70
N PHE A 136 8.28 -6.10 -2.81
CA PHE A 136 8.62 -7.53 -2.78
C PHE A 136 9.95 -7.78 -2.04
N ASP A 137 10.85 -6.80 -2.05
CA ASP A 137 12.13 -6.84 -1.33
C ASP A 137 12.02 -6.28 0.11
N ALA A 138 10.80 -5.98 0.59
CA ALA A 138 10.62 -5.46 1.94
C ALA A 138 11.10 -6.47 3.01
N PRO A 139 11.66 -6.01 4.14
CA PRO A 139 12.18 -6.91 5.17
C PRO A 139 11.09 -7.65 5.97
N TRP A 140 9.80 -7.34 5.75
CA TRP A 140 8.68 -7.95 6.46
C TRP A 140 7.89 -8.88 5.52
N PRO A 141 7.84 -10.20 5.78
CA PRO A 141 7.11 -11.15 4.93
C PRO A 141 5.63 -10.80 4.73
N VAL A 142 4.96 -10.24 5.74
CA VAL A 142 3.56 -9.81 5.62
C VAL A 142 3.40 -8.68 4.60
N ILE A 143 4.36 -7.76 4.53
CA ILE A 143 4.35 -6.65 3.57
C ILE A 143 4.63 -7.16 2.15
N GLN A 144 5.52 -8.14 2.00
CA GLN A 144 5.72 -8.84 0.71
C GLN A 144 4.42 -9.51 0.24
N ALA A 145 3.74 -10.26 1.12
CA ALA A 145 2.47 -10.90 0.80
C ALA A 145 1.35 -9.89 0.46
N ASN A 146 1.32 -8.75 1.16
CA ASN A 146 0.41 -7.64 0.86
C ASN A 146 0.69 -7.03 -0.51
N ALA A 147 1.98 -6.91 -0.87
CA ALA A 147 2.40 -6.38 -2.15
C ALA A 147 1.98 -7.29 -3.30
N VAL A 148 2.19 -8.60 -3.16
CA VAL A 148 1.71 -9.59 -4.14
C VAL A 148 0.19 -9.51 -4.30
N CYS A 149 -0.55 -9.44 -3.20
CA CYS A 149 -2.01 -9.29 -3.24
C CYS A 149 -2.42 -8.03 -4.02
N LEU A 150 -1.82 -6.88 -3.69
CA LEU A 150 -2.10 -5.61 -4.36
C LEU A 150 -1.79 -5.66 -5.86
N VAL A 151 -0.58 -6.12 -6.23
CA VAL A 151 -0.15 -6.26 -7.63
C VAL A 151 -1.08 -7.21 -8.39
N SER A 152 -1.35 -8.40 -7.85
CA SER A 152 -2.24 -9.36 -8.49
C SER A 152 -3.65 -8.80 -8.70
N CYS A 153 -4.20 -8.09 -7.72
CA CYS A 153 -5.49 -7.43 -7.86
C CYS A 153 -5.46 -6.31 -8.92
N MET A 154 -4.42 -5.48 -8.95
CA MET A 154 -4.28 -4.42 -9.97
C MET A 154 -4.18 -5.01 -11.37
N LEU A 155 -3.32 -6.01 -11.57
CA LEU A 155 -3.14 -6.69 -12.86
C LEU A 155 -4.43 -7.36 -13.34
N SER A 156 -5.25 -7.90 -12.43
CA SER A 156 -6.54 -8.52 -12.80
C SER A 156 -7.57 -7.53 -13.39
N PHE A 157 -7.40 -6.22 -13.17
CA PHE A 157 -8.26 -5.17 -13.73
C PHE A 157 -7.64 -4.44 -14.92
N LEU A 158 -6.41 -4.78 -15.30
CA LEU A 158 -5.74 -4.26 -16.49
C LEU A 158 -5.93 -5.29 -17.60
N ASP A 159 -7.05 -5.21 -18.31
CA ASP A 159 -7.50 -6.16 -19.35
C ASP A 159 -6.52 -6.36 -20.54
N ASP A 160 -5.31 -5.79 -20.50
CA ASP A 160 -4.40 -5.71 -21.63
C ASP A 160 -3.05 -6.39 -21.30
N GLN A 161 -2.81 -7.53 -21.95
CA GLN A 161 -1.60 -8.36 -21.75
C GLN A 161 -0.28 -7.60 -21.97
N ARG A 162 -0.32 -6.45 -22.67
CA ARG A 162 0.84 -5.57 -22.87
C ARG A 162 1.36 -4.97 -21.57
N PHE A 163 0.49 -4.71 -20.60
CA PHE A 163 0.90 -4.21 -19.27
C PHE A 163 1.49 -5.30 -18.39
N LEU A 164 1.19 -6.58 -18.65
CA LEU A 164 1.74 -7.70 -17.89
C LEU A 164 3.20 -7.97 -18.24
N ALA A 165 3.60 -7.74 -19.50
CA ALA A 165 4.93 -8.07 -20.01
C ALA A 165 6.12 -7.54 -19.17
N PRO A 166 6.17 -6.24 -18.77
CA PRO A 166 7.27 -5.74 -17.93
C PRO A 166 7.28 -6.30 -16.50
N TYR A 167 6.11 -6.64 -15.95
CA TYR A 167 5.98 -7.08 -14.56
C TYR A 167 6.00 -8.61 -14.38
N PHE A 168 5.78 -9.38 -15.47
CA PHE A 168 5.69 -10.84 -15.43
C PHE A 168 6.99 -11.50 -14.92
N SER A 169 8.16 -10.96 -15.27
CA SER A 169 9.46 -11.48 -14.79
C SER A 169 9.63 -11.35 -13.27
N GLN A 170 9.21 -10.21 -12.71
CA GLN A 170 9.32 -9.91 -11.29
C GLN A 170 8.30 -10.70 -10.46
N VAL A 171 7.08 -10.85 -10.98
CA VAL A 171 6.00 -11.63 -10.34
C VAL A 171 6.29 -13.13 -10.41
N SER A 172 6.74 -13.65 -11.56
CA SER A 172 7.05 -15.08 -11.73
C SER A 172 8.19 -15.54 -10.81
N THR A 173 9.24 -14.74 -10.64
CA THR A 173 10.37 -15.07 -9.75
C THR A 173 9.91 -15.33 -8.31
N LEU A 174 8.90 -14.58 -7.84
CA LEU A 174 8.36 -14.73 -6.49
C LEU A 174 7.38 -15.91 -6.37
N TYR A 175 6.52 -16.15 -7.38
CA TYR A 175 5.65 -17.33 -7.40
C TYR A 175 6.47 -18.64 -7.46
N PHE A 176 7.57 -18.67 -8.22
CA PHE A 176 8.47 -19.83 -8.24
C PHE A 176 9.26 -19.98 -6.92
N GLY A 177 9.72 -18.90 -6.30
CA GLY A 177 10.40 -18.93 -5.00
C GLY A 177 9.50 -19.41 -3.85
N THR A 178 8.23 -18.97 -3.84
CA THR A 178 7.26 -19.36 -2.81
C THR A 178 6.81 -20.81 -2.96
N LEU A 179 6.68 -21.32 -4.19
CA LEU A 179 6.36 -22.73 -4.44
C LEU A 179 7.49 -23.68 -3.99
N VAL A 180 8.75 -23.25 -4.13
CA VAL A 180 9.92 -24.02 -3.65
C VAL A 180 9.92 -24.09 -2.11
N ILE A 181 9.64 -22.99 -1.41
CA ILE A 181 9.61 -22.99 0.07
C ILE A 181 8.44 -23.84 0.62
N ILE A 182 7.27 -23.82 -0.04
CA ILE A 182 6.11 -24.65 0.36
C ILE A 182 6.37 -26.14 0.07
N ASN A 183 7.03 -26.49 -1.05
CA ASN A 183 7.36 -27.89 -1.34
C ASN A 183 8.49 -28.44 -0.46
N THR A 184 9.42 -27.60 0.00
CA THR A 184 10.50 -28.03 0.89
C THR A 184 10.00 -28.26 2.33
N SER A 185 9.04 -27.46 2.80
CA SER A 185 8.42 -27.66 4.12
C SER A 185 7.46 -28.87 4.17
N ARG A 186 6.79 -29.20 3.05
CA ARG A 186 6.02 -30.46 2.91
C ARG A 186 6.90 -31.70 2.78
N GLY A 187 8.09 -31.60 2.21
CA GLY A 187 9.05 -32.72 2.11
C GLY A 187 9.64 -33.12 3.48
N ALA A 188 9.87 -32.16 4.37
CA ALA A 188 10.40 -32.41 5.72
C ALA A 188 9.32 -32.96 6.69
N ALA A 189 8.04 -32.60 6.50
CA ALA A 189 6.93 -33.10 7.32
C ALA A 189 6.50 -34.55 6.99
N ASN A 190 6.90 -35.09 5.83
CA ASN A 190 6.62 -36.47 5.42
C ASN A 190 7.81 -37.43 5.62
N SER A 191 8.85 -37.00 6.32
CA SER A 191 10.06 -37.80 6.60
C SER A 191 10.38 -37.95 8.10
N LEU A 192 9.38 -37.75 8.96
CA LEU A 192 9.38 -38.13 10.38
C LEU A 192 8.23 -39.09 10.67
#